data_AF-A0A661P2L8-F1
#
_entry.id   AF-A0A661P2L8-F1
#
_cell.length_a   1.000
_cell.length_b   1.000
_cell.length_c   1.000
_cell.angle_alpha   90.00
_cell.angle_beta   90.00
_cell.angle_gamma   90.00
#
_symmetry.space_group_name_H-M   'P 1'
#
loop_
_entity.id
_entity.type
_entity.pdbx_description
1 polymer ?
#
loop_
_entity_poly.entity_id
_entity_poly.type
_entity_poly.pdbx_seq_one_letter_code
_entity_poly.pdbx_strand_id
1 'polypeptide(L)'
;MYWVCSDVLSLILQLRNSQDLPAPDILQRRVLGLFDTMMQNGREAQVPEQDMVDVKYALAAFADEVIYHSNWPGRTQWLNNPLQLQFFQENTAGDGFFERLDQLHAQRGRNHVTQIYFLCLSLGFQGKFRLGGQDGLVAVAEGVGNHVALSIGGGEILAPNAERKDGGGGAVRRELPFLAVALGFFVVALLAVITLRLIVGSSADDVADGIKKLIQG
;
A
#
# COMPACT_ATOMS: atom_id res chain seq x y z
N MET A 1 -22.81 6.32 -4.90
CA MET A 1 -22.12 5.05 -5.21
C MET A 1 -21.86 4.20 -3.96
N TYR A 2 -21.11 4.70 -2.97
CA TYR A 2 -20.72 3.91 -1.79
C TYR A 2 -21.88 3.27 -1.01
N TRP A 3 -22.99 3.97 -0.82
CA TRP A 3 -24.16 3.43 -0.12
C TRP A 3 -24.80 2.23 -0.83
N VAL A 4 -24.76 2.21 -2.17
CA VAL A 4 -25.26 1.09 -2.99
C VAL A 4 -24.42 -0.17 -2.77
N CYS A 5 -23.11 0.00 -2.56
CA CYS A 5 -22.16 -1.11 -2.43
C CYS A 5 -21.95 -1.58 -0.98
N SER A 6 -22.50 -0.85 0.01
CA SER A 6 -22.21 -1.03 1.42
C SER A 6 -22.49 -2.45 1.91
N ASP A 7 -23.63 -3.02 1.53
CA ASP A 7 -24.04 -4.36 2.00
C ASP A 7 -23.13 -5.45 1.44
N VAL A 8 -22.74 -5.34 0.16
CA VAL A 8 -21.81 -6.27 -0.48
C VAL A 8 -20.41 -6.14 0.14
N LEU A 9 -19.91 -4.93 0.35
CA LEU A 9 -18.61 -4.70 1.00
C LEU A 9 -18.60 -5.23 2.44
N SER A 10 -19.67 -4.97 3.20
CA SER A 10 -19.83 -5.48 4.57
C SER A 10 -19.78 -7.00 4.61
N LEU A 11 -20.48 -7.66 3.68
CA LEU A 11 -20.41 -9.11 3.54
C LEU A 11 -18.99 -9.58 3.21
N ILE A 12 -18.31 -8.95 2.26
CA ILE A 12 -16.93 -9.35 1.88
C ILE A 12 -15.98 -9.22 3.08
N LEU A 13 -16.12 -8.16 3.89
CA LEU A 13 -15.34 -7.99 5.11
C LEU A 13 -15.70 -9.04 6.16
N GLN A 14 -16.97 -9.43 6.27
CA GLN A 14 -17.40 -10.52 7.13
C GLN A 14 -16.79 -11.85 6.68
N LEU A 15 -16.79 -12.14 5.38
CA LEU A 15 -16.20 -13.34 4.78
C LEU A 15 -14.70 -13.45 5.08
N ARG A 16 -14.00 -12.33 5.09
CA ARG A 16 -12.58 -12.29 5.43
C ARG A 16 -12.30 -12.66 6.88
N ASN A 17 -13.12 -12.17 7.80
CA ASN A 17 -12.84 -12.27 9.23
C ASN A 17 -13.50 -13.49 9.90
N SER A 18 -14.49 -14.10 9.25
CA SER A 18 -15.30 -15.18 9.84
C SER A 18 -14.79 -16.56 9.41
N GLN A 19 -14.62 -17.47 10.36
CA GLN A 19 -14.28 -18.87 10.08
C GLN A 19 -15.53 -19.76 10.00
N ASP A 20 -16.61 -19.36 10.66
CA ASP A 20 -17.88 -20.07 10.71
C ASP A 20 -18.89 -19.43 9.75
N LEU A 21 -18.76 -19.77 8.47
CA LEU A 21 -19.68 -19.33 7.43
C LEU A 21 -20.74 -20.41 7.16
N PRO A 22 -21.96 -20.00 6.73
CA PRO A 22 -23.02 -20.95 6.38
C PRO A 22 -22.59 -21.96 5.32
N ALA A 23 -23.42 -23.00 5.11
CA ALA A 23 -23.22 -23.94 4.01
C ALA A 23 -23.08 -23.22 2.66
N PRO A 24 -22.25 -23.71 1.72
CA PRO A 24 -21.91 -23.01 0.49
C PRO A 24 -23.13 -22.57 -0.34
N ASP A 25 -24.13 -23.43 -0.48
CA ASP A 25 -25.34 -23.14 -1.25
C ASP A 25 -26.21 -22.04 -0.62
N ILE A 26 -26.15 -21.89 0.71
CA ILE A 26 -26.83 -20.82 1.43
C ILE A 26 -26.07 -19.52 1.25
N LEU A 27 -24.74 -19.57 1.42
CA LEU A 27 -23.90 -18.40 1.26
C LEU A 27 -23.98 -17.86 -0.17
N GLN A 28 -23.89 -18.73 -1.18
CA GLN A 28 -23.94 -18.34 -2.59
C GLN A 28 -25.27 -17.66 -2.92
N ARG A 29 -26.41 -18.24 -2.53
CA ARG A 29 -27.73 -17.59 -2.71
C ARG A 29 -27.80 -16.23 -2.03
N ARG A 30 -27.26 -16.10 -0.81
CA ARG A 30 -27.25 -14.82 -0.09
C ARG A 30 -26.41 -13.78 -0.82
N VAL A 31 -25.23 -14.17 -1.30
CA VAL A 31 -24.33 -13.27 -2.03
C VAL A 31 -24.97 -12.83 -3.34
N LEU A 32 -25.50 -13.76 -4.13
CA LEU A 32 -26.20 -13.47 -5.38
C LEU A 32 -27.36 -12.48 -5.15
N GLY A 33 -28.19 -12.73 -4.13
CA GLY A 33 -29.28 -11.82 -3.77
C GLY A 33 -28.80 -10.41 -3.41
N LEU A 34 -27.68 -10.28 -2.70
CA LEU A 34 -27.11 -8.97 -2.37
C LEU A 34 -26.58 -8.23 -3.60
N PHE A 35 -25.96 -8.94 -4.55
CA PHE A 35 -25.56 -8.34 -5.82
C PHE A 35 -26.77 -7.91 -6.65
N ASP A 36 -27.87 -8.67 -6.64
CA ASP A 36 -29.10 -8.29 -7.33
C ASP A 36 -29.74 -7.04 -6.69
N THR A 37 -29.80 -6.99 -5.36
CA THR A 37 -30.24 -5.79 -4.63
C THR A 37 -29.35 -4.59 -4.91
N MET A 38 -28.02 -4.76 -4.94
CA MET A 38 -27.08 -3.71 -5.30
C MET A 38 -27.35 -3.17 -6.72
N MET A 39 -27.58 -4.05 -7.70
CA MET A 39 -27.90 -3.65 -9.08
C MET A 39 -29.24 -2.91 -9.14
N GLN A 40 -30.24 -3.37 -8.39
CA GLN A 40 -31.54 -2.70 -8.31
C GLN A 40 -31.43 -1.30 -7.71
N ASN A 41 -30.76 -1.16 -6.57
CA ASN A 41 -30.51 0.12 -5.92
C ASN A 41 -29.74 1.08 -6.83
N GLY A 42 -28.77 0.57 -7.60
CA GLY A 42 -28.03 1.36 -8.59
C GLY A 42 -28.93 1.90 -9.70
N ARG A 43 -29.85 1.06 -10.22
CA ARG A 43 -30.84 1.48 -11.23
C ARG A 43 -31.81 2.54 -10.69
N GLU A 44 -32.31 2.36 -9.47
CA GLU A 44 -33.20 3.33 -8.81
C GLU A 44 -32.50 4.66 -8.55
N ALA A 45 -31.22 4.61 -8.22
CA ALA A 45 -30.37 5.80 -8.08
C ALA A 45 -29.92 6.42 -9.41
N GLN A 46 -30.41 5.90 -10.55
CA GLN A 46 -30.06 6.35 -11.91
C GLN A 46 -28.55 6.35 -12.20
N VAL A 47 -27.81 5.43 -11.57
CA VAL A 47 -26.39 5.23 -11.86
C VAL A 47 -26.25 4.61 -13.26
N PRO A 48 -25.32 5.09 -14.11
CA PRO A 48 -25.07 4.48 -15.41
C PRO A 48 -24.83 2.97 -15.30
N GLU A 49 -25.48 2.19 -16.16
CA GLU A 49 -25.40 0.72 -16.12
C GLU A 49 -23.97 0.22 -16.23
N GLN A 50 -23.17 0.83 -17.10
CA GLN A 50 -21.75 0.49 -17.26
C GLN A 50 -20.96 0.67 -15.97
N ASP A 51 -21.25 1.70 -15.18
CA ASP A 51 -20.60 1.92 -13.88
C ASP A 51 -20.97 0.82 -12.88
N MET A 52 -22.25 0.42 -12.86
CA MET A 52 -22.73 -0.66 -12.02
C MET A 52 -22.11 -2.00 -12.41
N VAL A 53 -21.93 -2.26 -13.70
CA VAL A 53 -21.26 -3.46 -14.21
C VAL A 53 -19.78 -3.49 -13.81
N ASP A 54 -19.05 -2.38 -13.95
CA ASP A 54 -17.65 -2.30 -13.58
C ASP A 54 -17.45 -2.43 -12.05
N VAL A 55 -18.36 -1.85 -11.25
CA VAL A 55 -18.39 -2.03 -9.79
C VAL A 55 -18.70 -3.48 -9.41
N LYS A 56 -19.71 -4.09 -10.04
CA LYS A 56 -20.06 -5.50 -9.83
C LYS A 56 -18.89 -6.41 -10.13
N TYR A 57 -18.13 -6.12 -11.19
CA TYR A 57 -16.93 -6.87 -11.54
C TYR A 57 -15.87 -6.81 -10.45
N ALA A 58 -15.51 -5.61 -10.00
CA ALA A 58 -14.52 -5.43 -8.94
C ALA A 58 -14.90 -6.15 -7.63
N LEU A 59 -16.16 -6.01 -7.20
CA LEU A 59 -16.64 -6.62 -5.96
C LEU A 59 -16.74 -8.14 -6.07
N ALA A 60 -17.14 -8.68 -7.22
CA ALA A 60 -17.19 -10.12 -7.47
C ALA A 60 -15.79 -10.74 -7.43
N ALA A 61 -14.82 -10.13 -8.15
CA ALA A 61 -13.43 -10.55 -8.14
C ALA A 61 -12.84 -10.51 -6.72
N PHE A 62 -13.15 -9.46 -5.95
CA PHE A 62 -12.68 -9.34 -4.57
C PHE A 62 -13.30 -10.39 -3.64
N ALA A 63 -14.61 -10.63 -3.73
CA ALA A 63 -15.30 -11.64 -2.93
C ALA A 63 -14.75 -13.05 -3.20
N ASP A 64 -14.58 -13.41 -4.48
CA ASP A 64 -14.02 -14.70 -4.88
C ASP A 64 -12.59 -14.87 -4.37
N GLU A 65 -11.77 -13.82 -4.46
CA GLU A 65 -10.41 -13.84 -3.93
C GLU A 65 -10.38 -14.04 -2.41
N VAL A 66 -11.25 -13.35 -1.67
CA VAL A 66 -11.36 -13.51 -0.22
C VAL A 66 -11.71 -14.95 0.15
N ILE A 67 -12.68 -15.54 -0.54
CA ILE A 67 -13.09 -16.93 -0.30
C ILE A 67 -11.97 -17.90 -0.69
N TYR A 68 -11.31 -17.69 -1.83
CA TYR A 68 -10.19 -18.51 -2.29
C TYR A 68 -9.06 -18.58 -1.25
N HIS A 69 -8.78 -17.48 -0.54
CA HIS A 69 -7.74 -17.42 0.49
C HIS A 69 -8.24 -17.73 1.90
N SER A 70 -9.53 -17.99 2.07
CA SER A 70 -10.10 -18.33 3.37
C SER A 70 -9.81 -19.79 3.76
N ASN A 71 -9.88 -20.08 5.06
CA ASN A 71 -9.84 -21.44 5.61
C ASN A 71 -11.24 -22.08 5.72
N TRP A 72 -12.27 -21.46 5.11
CA TRP A 72 -13.63 -21.96 5.19
C TRP A 72 -13.77 -23.31 4.45
N PRO A 73 -14.35 -24.36 5.09
CA PRO A 73 -14.47 -25.69 4.48
C PRO A 73 -15.24 -25.70 3.15
N GLY A 74 -16.18 -24.78 3.00
CA GLY A 74 -17.01 -24.63 1.81
C GLY A 74 -16.31 -24.02 0.59
N ARG A 75 -15.06 -23.56 0.74
CA ARG A 75 -14.31 -22.90 -0.33
C ARG A 75 -14.25 -23.73 -1.61
N THR A 76 -13.96 -25.03 -1.53
CA THR A 76 -13.81 -25.86 -2.74
C THR A 76 -15.10 -25.91 -3.55
N GLN A 77 -16.26 -26.00 -2.89
CA GLN A 77 -17.55 -25.97 -3.58
C GLN A 77 -17.82 -24.61 -4.22
N TRP A 78 -17.45 -23.51 -3.54
CA TRP A 78 -17.54 -22.16 -4.11
C TRP A 78 -16.69 -22.01 -5.37
N LEU A 79 -15.45 -22.51 -5.35
CA LEU A 79 -14.52 -22.40 -6.46
C LEU A 79 -14.92 -23.22 -7.70
N ASN A 80 -15.86 -24.16 -7.58
CA ASN A 80 -16.43 -24.84 -8.74
C ASN A 80 -17.34 -23.92 -9.57
N ASN A 81 -17.94 -22.89 -8.95
CA ASN A 81 -18.80 -21.93 -9.63
C ASN A 81 -18.68 -20.53 -8.98
N PRO A 82 -17.52 -19.86 -9.08
CA PRO A 82 -17.27 -18.57 -8.45
C PRO A 82 -18.12 -17.46 -9.08
N LEU A 83 -18.21 -16.30 -8.43
CA LEU A 83 -19.04 -15.18 -8.92
C LEU A 83 -18.53 -14.64 -10.26
N GLN A 84 -17.21 -14.58 -10.47
CA GLN A 84 -16.60 -14.18 -11.74
C GLN A 84 -17.08 -15.06 -12.91
N LEU A 85 -17.24 -16.37 -12.68
CA LEU A 85 -17.73 -17.30 -13.69
C LEU A 85 -19.24 -17.13 -13.91
N GLN A 86 -20.00 -17.02 -12.82
CA GLN A 86 -21.45 -16.87 -12.89
C GLN A 86 -21.90 -15.56 -13.56
N PHE A 87 -21.22 -14.45 -13.26
CA PHE A 87 -21.61 -13.13 -13.74
C PHE A 87 -20.98 -12.75 -15.07
N PHE A 88 -19.73 -13.15 -15.31
CA PHE A 88 -18.94 -12.67 -16.45
C PHE A 88 -18.40 -13.80 -17.34
N GLN A 89 -18.69 -15.06 -16.99
CA GLN A 89 -18.17 -16.24 -17.70
C GLN A 89 -16.65 -16.25 -17.81
N GLU A 90 -15.98 -15.70 -16.80
CA GLU A 90 -14.54 -15.50 -16.77
C GLU A 90 -13.93 -16.13 -15.51
N ASN A 91 -12.74 -16.73 -15.63
CA ASN A 91 -11.98 -17.28 -14.49
C ASN A 91 -10.70 -16.49 -14.17
N THR A 92 -10.44 -15.41 -14.91
CA THR A 92 -9.22 -14.58 -14.85
C THR A 92 -9.49 -13.18 -14.30
N ALA A 93 -10.54 -12.99 -13.49
CA ALA A 93 -10.92 -11.65 -13.05
C ALA A 93 -9.87 -10.96 -12.17
N GLY A 94 -8.92 -11.73 -11.60
CA GLY A 94 -7.73 -11.19 -10.94
C GLY A 94 -6.80 -10.38 -11.86
N ASP A 95 -6.75 -10.70 -13.15
CA ASP A 95 -6.06 -9.93 -14.18
C ASP A 95 -6.97 -8.83 -14.75
N GLY A 96 -8.20 -9.21 -15.13
CA GLY A 96 -9.18 -8.31 -15.72
C GLY A 96 -9.59 -7.14 -14.81
N PHE A 97 -9.45 -7.28 -13.49
CA PHE A 97 -9.61 -6.16 -12.54
C PHE A 97 -8.67 -5.01 -12.88
N PHE A 98 -7.39 -5.30 -13.13
CA PHE A 98 -6.40 -4.27 -13.41
C PHE A 98 -6.56 -3.72 -14.85
N GLU A 99 -6.96 -4.56 -15.80
CA GLU A 99 -7.26 -4.09 -17.16
C GLU A 99 -8.41 -3.09 -17.17
N ARG A 100 -9.49 -3.36 -16.42
CA ARG A 100 -10.62 -2.43 -16.26
C ARG A 100 -10.20 -1.16 -15.51
N LEU A 101 -9.37 -1.29 -14.48
CA LEU A 101 -8.83 -0.15 -13.75
C LEU A 101 -8.02 0.79 -14.67
N ASP A 102 -7.17 0.23 -15.53
CA ASP A 102 -6.40 1.01 -16.51
C ASP A 102 -7.32 1.71 -17.52
N GLN A 103 -8.40 1.06 -17.96
CA GLN A 103 -9.40 1.67 -18.83
C GLN A 103 -10.16 2.82 -18.13
N LEU A 104 -10.43 2.69 -16.83
CA LEU A 104 -11.08 3.74 -16.04
C LEU A 104 -10.21 5.00 -15.91
N HIS A 105 -8.88 4.84 -15.81
CA HIS A 105 -7.97 6.00 -15.77
C HIS A 105 -8.04 6.88 -17.03
N ALA A 106 -8.37 6.30 -18.19
CA ALA A 106 -8.54 7.05 -19.43
C ALA A 106 -9.88 7.81 -19.51
N GLN A 107 -10.86 7.47 -18.66
CA GLN A 107 -12.23 7.95 -18.75
C GLN A 107 -12.52 9.05 -17.72
N ARG A 108 -12.71 10.28 -18.18
CA ARG A 108 -13.04 11.41 -17.31
C ARG A 108 -14.46 11.30 -16.77
N GLY A 109 -14.65 11.63 -15.48
CA GLY A 109 -15.97 11.71 -14.85
C GLY A 109 -16.48 10.41 -14.21
N ARG A 110 -15.71 9.31 -14.29
CA ARG A 110 -16.05 8.02 -13.65
C ARG A 110 -15.27 7.75 -12.36
N ASN A 111 -14.85 8.83 -11.68
CA ASN A 111 -13.99 8.75 -10.48
C ASN A 111 -14.62 7.93 -9.34
N HIS A 112 -15.95 7.90 -9.26
CA HIS A 112 -16.70 7.11 -8.28
C HIS A 112 -16.57 5.60 -8.50
N VAL A 113 -16.32 5.12 -9.73
CA VAL A 113 -16.02 3.71 -10.01
C VAL A 113 -14.59 3.41 -9.59
N THR A 114 -13.63 4.26 -10.00
CA THR A 114 -12.22 4.16 -9.60
C THR A 114 -12.05 4.13 -8.08
N GLN A 115 -12.86 4.89 -7.37
CA GLN A 115 -12.97 4.90 -5.91
C GLN A 115 -13.31 3.52 -5.30
N ILE A 116 -14.21 2.75 -5.94
CA ILE A 116 -14.55 1.39 -5.48
C ILE A 116 -13.39 0.42 -5.75
N TYR A 117 -12.72 0.55 -6.90
CA TYR A 117 -11.52 -0.24 -7.19
C TYR A 117 -10.40 0.06 -6.18
N PHE A 118 -10.17 1.34 -5.89
CA PHE A 118 -9.24 1.77 -4.87
C PHE A 118 -9.60 1.20 -3.49
N LEU A 119 -10.89 1.17 -3.15
CA LEU A 119 -11.35 0.57 -1.90
C LEU A 119 -11.05 -0.93 -1.85
N CYS A 120 -11.28 -1.69 -2.93
CA CYS A 120 -10.93 -3.11 -2.99
C CYS A 120 -9.42 -3.33 -2.78
N LEU A 121 -8.56 -2.52 -3.42
CA LEU A 121 -7.11 -2.55 -3.24
C LEU A 121 -6.70 -2.20 -1.80
N SER A 122 -7.29 -1.15 -1.23
CA SER A 122 -7.07 -0.72 0.16
C SER A 122 -7.49 -1.79 1.16
N LEU A 123 -8.54 -2.52 0.82
CA LEU A 123 -8.99 -3.69 1.56
C LEU A 123 -8.14 -4.92 1.23
N GLY A 124 -7.05 -4.85 0.46
CA GLY A 124 -6.11 -5.94 0.28
C GLY A 124 -6.46 -6.95 -0.81
N PHE A 125 -7.25 -6.56 -1.80
CA PHE A 125 -7.29 -7.27 -3.08
C PHE A 125 -5.91 -7.23 -3.74
N GLN A 126 -5.42 -8.37 -4.22
CA GLN A 126 -4.09 -8.47 -4.85
C GLN A 126 -4.17 -8.90 -6.32
N GLY A 127 -5.14 -9.74 -6.67
CA GLY A 127 -5.31 -10.33 -8.00
C GLY A 127 -4.00 -10.93 -8.52
N LYS A 128 -3.64 -10.55 -9.75
CA LYS A 128 -2.44 -11.02 -10.46
C LYS A 128 -1.11 -10.77 -9.73
N PHE A 129 -1.05 -9.80 -8.83
CA PHE A 129 0.19 -9.45 -8.12
C PHE A 129 0.53 -10.37 -6.95
N ARG A 130 -0.36 -11.31 -6.57
CA ARG A 130 -0.15 -12.18 -5.41
C ARG A 130 1.07 -13.11 -5.53
N LEU A 131 1.34 -13.66 -6.71
CA LEU A 131 2.38 -14.68 -6.90
C LEU A 131 3.79 -14.11 -7.15
N GLY A 132 3.95 -12.78 -7.22
CA GLY A 132 5.25 -12.17 -7.48
C GLY A 132 5.15 -10.78 -8.09
N GLY A 133 4.68 -9.81 -7.32
CA GLY A 133 4.55 -8.43 -7.79
C GLY A 133 4.07 -7.44 -6.74
N GLN A 134 4.37 -7.69 -5.46
CA GLN A 134 3.89 -6.85 -4.36
C GLN A 134 4.31 -5.38 -4.52
N ASP A 135 5.54 -5.12 -4.98
CA ASP A 135 6.01 -3.76 -5.26
C ASP A 135 5.17 -3.07 -6.35
N GLY A 136 4.76 -3.83 -7.37
CA GLY A 136 3.86 -3.36 -8.43
C GLY A 136 2.46 -3.06 -7.89
N LEU A 137 1.93 -3.90 -7.00
CA LEU A 137 0.64 -3.66 -6.36
C LEU A 137 0.64 -2.37 -5.52
N VAL A 138 1.71 -2.12 -4.77
CA VAL A 138 1.87 -0.89 -3.98
C VAL A 138 1.89 0.33 -4.89
N ALA A 139 2.68 0.30 -5.96
CA ALA A 139 2.75 1.39 -6.92
C ALA A 139 1.39 1.67 -7.59
N VAL A 140 0.66 0.62 -7.97
CA VAL A 140 -0.70 0.75 -8.53
C VAL A 140 -1.66 1.35 -7.50
N ALA A 141 -1.68 0.83 -6.28
CA ALA A 141 -2.56 1.32 -5.22
C ALA A 141 -2.27 2.80 -4.88
N GLU A 142 -1.01 3.20 -4.84
CA GLU A 142 -0.60 4.59 -4.62
C GLU A 142 -1.03 5.50 -5.78
N GLY A 143 -0.82 5.06 -7.03
CA GLY A 143 -1.23 5.81 -8.22
C GLY A 143 -2.73 6.06 -8.26
N VAL A 144 -3.53 5.01 -8.03
CA VAL A 144 -5.00 5.11 -7.97
C VAL A 144 -5.43 5.96 -6.79
N GLY A 145 -4.81 5.80 -5.62
CA GLY A 145 -5.10 6.57 -4.42
C GLY A 145 -4.88 8.08 -4.62
N ASN A 146 -3.77 8.45 -5.27
CA ASN A 146 -3.48 9.84 -5.62
C ASN A 146 -4.51 10.39 -6.62
N HIS A 147 -4.90 9.60 -7.63
CA HIS A 147 -5.95 10.00 -8.58
C HIS A 147 -7.30 10.23 -7.89
N VAL A 148 -7.69 9.32 -7.00
CA VAL A 148 -8.92 9.43 -6.20
C VAL A 148 -8.86 10.64 -5.26
N ALA A 149 -7.74 10.87 -4.57
CA ALA A 149 -7.57 12.01 -3.67
C ALA A 149 -7.73 13.36 -4.41
N LEU A 150 -7.15 13.47 -5.62
CA LEU A 150 -7.34 14.66 -6.46
C LEU A 150 -8.80 14.87 -6.87
N SER A 151 -9.55 13.79 -7.11
CA SER A 151 -10.98 13.87 -7.44
C SER A 151 -11.85 14.27 -6.25
N ILE A 152 -11.43 13.95 -5.02
CA ILE A 152 -12.15 14.26 -3.78
C ILE A 152 -11.84 15.68 -3.28
N GLY A 153 -10.72 16.30 -3.69
CA GLY A 153 -10.22 17.60 -3.25
C GLY A 153 -11.11 18.84 -3.44
N GLY A 154 -12.41 18.67 -3.75
CA GLY A 154 -13.46 19.69 -3.63
C GLY A 154 -14.44 19.47 -2.48
N GLY A 155 -14.35 18.37 -1.72
CA GLY A 155 -15.17 18.04 -0.55
C GLY A 155 -14.38 18.11 0.75
N GLU A 156 -15.07 18.39 1.86
CA GLU A 156 -14.53 18.61 3.22
C GLU A 156 -13.23 17.86 3.49
N ILE A 157 -12.21 18.63 3.87
CA ILE A 157 -10.93 18.11 4.28
C ILE A 157 -11.15 17.32 5.57
N LEU A 158 -11.31 16.00 5.47
CA LEU A 158 -11.56 15.10 6.61
C LEU A 158 -10.38 15.09 7.61
N ALA A 159 -9.19 15.53 7.18
CA ALA A 159 -8.02 15.68 8.03
C ALA A 159 -7.20 16.90 7.61
N PRO A 160 -7.54 18.12 8.08
CA PRO A 160 -6.86 19.36 7.71
C PRO A 160 -5.38 19.40 8.13
N ASN A 161 -5.00 18.57 9.10
CA ASN A 161 -3.62 18.35 9.54
C ASN A 161 -3.15 16.90 9.27
N ALA A 162 -3.70 16.20 8.28
CA ALA A 162 -3.04 14.99 7.81
C ALA A 162 -1.72 15.40 7.14
N GLU A 163 -0.67 15.54 7.94
CA GLU A 163 0.67 15.28 7.43
C GLU A 163 0.60 13.92 6.74
N ARG A 164 0.81 13.91 5.43
CA ARG A 164 1.21 12.68 4.76
C ARG A 164 2.40 12.17 5.54
N LYS A 165 2.20 11.11 6.31
CA LYS A 165 3.32 10.25 6.67
C LYS A 165 3.68 9.54 5.38
N ASP A 166 4.48 10.21 4.57
CA ASP A 166 4.87 9.81 3.23
C ASP A 166 5.12 8.31 3.19
N GLY A 167 4.33 7.65 2.35
CA GLY A 167 4.51 6.24 2.04
C GLY A 167 5.91 6.06 1.47
N GLY A 168 6.75 5.33 2.19
CA GLY A 168 7.26 4.02 1.77
C GLY A 168 7.83 3.82 0.36
N GLY A 169 8.06 4.86 -0.44
CA GLY A 169 8.70 4.79 -1.74
C GLY A 169 10.19 5.04 -1.61
N GLY A 170 10.95 3.98 -1.34
CA GLY A 170 12.36 3.78 -1.70
C GLY A 170 13.30 4.98 -1.89
N ALA A 171 13.31 5.97 -0.99
CA ALA A 171 14.52 6.75 -0.79
C ALA A 171 15.40 5.89 0.10
N VAL A 172 16.48 5.33 -0.45
CA VAL A 172 17.61 4.79 0.30
C VAL A 172 17.80 5.73 1.49
N ARG A 173 17.45 5.26 2.70
CA ARG A 173 17.76 5.98 3.92
C ARG A 173 19.26 6.13 3.91
N ARG A 174 19.72 7.31 3.53
CA ARG A 174 21.12 7.67 3.68
C ARG A 174 21.27 7.94 5.17
N GLU A 175 21.39 6.85 5.92
CA GLU A 175 21.70 6.78 7.34
C GLU A 175 23.04 7.48 7.58
N LEU A 176 23.06 8.81 7.62
CA LEU A 176 24.27 9.56 7.93
C LEU A 176 23.96 10.80 8.75
N PRO A 177 23.97 10.64 10.08
CA PRO A 177 24.73 11.57 10.89
C PRO A 177 25.79 10.90 11.77
N PHE A 178 25.96 9.57 11.78
CA PHE A 178 26.97 8.92 12.62
C PHE A 178 28.39 8.96 12.05
N LEU A 179 28.59 8.63 10.76
CA LEU A 179 29.93 8.67 10.15
C LEU A 179 30.48 10.10 10.05
N ALA A 180 29.63 11.11 9.82
CA ALA A 180 30.06 12.50 9.80
C ALA A 180 30.51 12.99 11.18
N VAL A 181 29.78 12.62 12.24
CA VAL A 181 30.17 12.91 13.63
C VAL A 181 31.44 12.13 14.02
N ALA A 182 31.56 10.87 13.61
CA ALA A 182 32.77 10.06 13.85
C ALA A 182 34.00 10.62 13.14
N LEU A 183 33.87 11.07 11.88
CA LEU A 183 34.93 11.74 11.13
C LEU A 183 35.35 13.05 11.81
N GLY A 184 34.38 13.83 12.30
CA GLY A 184 34.66 15.03 13.08
C GLY A 184 35.49 14.73 14.33
N PHE A 185 35.10 13.72 15.11
CA PHE A 185 35.82 13.33 16.32
C PHE A 185 37.24 12.81 16.02
N PHE A 186 37.41 12.07 14.92
CA PHE A 186 38.71 11.57 14.48
C PHE A 186 39.66 12.70 14.07
N VAL A 187 39.17 13.71 13.35
CA VAL A 187 39.97 14.88 12.96
C VAL A 187 40.40 15.68 14.18
N VAL A 188 39.50 15.89 15.15
CA VAL A 188 39.82 16.60 16.40
C VAL A 188 40.88 15.83 17.21
N ALA A 189 40.77 14.50 17.30
CA ALA A 189 41.75 13.66 17.99
C ALA A 189 43.14 13.73 17.32
N LEU A 190 43.19 13.70 15.99
CA LEU A 190 44.45 13.85 15.24
C LEU A 190 45.11 15.21 15.48
N LEU A 191 44.33 16.29 15.42
CA LEU A 191 44.85 17.64 15.70
C LEU A 191 45.40 17.75 17.12
N ALA A 192 44.72 17.18 18.11
CA ALA A 192 45.19 17.17 19.50
C ALA A 192 46.50 16.38 19.67
N VAL A 193 46.66 15.25 18.98
CA VAL A 193 47.91 14.48 19.01
C VAL A 193 49.05 15.25 18.34
N ILE A 194 48.78 15.91 17.21
CA ILE A 194 49.78 16.71 16.49
C ILE A 194 50.24 17.90 17.34
N THR A 195 49.32 18.65 17.94
CA THR A 195 49.68 19.78 18.81
C THR A 195 50.46 19.31 20.03
N LEU A 196 50.06 18.20 20.66
CA LEU A 196 50.80 17.60 21.77
C LEU A 196 52.21 17.19 21.35
N ARG A 197 52.37 16.55 20.18
CA ARG A 197 53.69 16.17 19.66
C ARG A 197 54.58 17.38 19.37
N LEU A 198 54.02 18.47 18.87
CA LEU A 198 54.78 19.70 18.61
C LEU A 198 55.25 20.36 19.92
N ILE A 199 54.39 20.40 20.94
CA ILE A 199 54.73 20.97 22.26
C ILE A 199 55.76 20.09 23.00
N VAL A 200 55.61 18.77 22.93
CA VAL A 200 56.57 17.83 23.53
C VAL A 200 57.89 17.85 22.78
N GLY A 201 57.86 17.96 21.45
CA GLY A 201 59.07 18.09 20.62
C GLY A 201 59.85 19.36 20.96
N SER A 202 59.19 20.51 21.02
CA SER A 202 59.87 21.76 21.40
C SER A 202 60.42 21.72 22.82
N SER A 203 59.69 21.08 23.76
CA SER A 203 60.15 20.92 25.14
C SER A 203 61.32 19.93 25.27
N ALA A 204 61.38 18.90 24.40
CA ALA A 204 62.48 17.94 24.37
C ALA A 204 63.76 18.56 23.80
N ASP A 205 63.64 19.42 22.78
CA ASP A 205 64.76 20.15 22.20
C ASP A 205 65.34 21.18 23.19
N ASP A 206 64.49 21.90 23.93
CA ASP A 206 64.92 22.86 24.98
C ASP A 206 65.69 22.17 26.13
N VAL A 207 65.25 20.98 26.56
CA VAL A 207 65.95 20.20 27.60
C VAL A 207 67.23 19.58 27.06
N ALA A 208 67.25 19.11 25.81
CA ALA A 208 68.45 18.57 25.18
C ALA A 208 69.55 19.64 25.00
N ASP A 209 69.16 20.86 24.64
CA ASP A 209 70.08 21.99 24.54
C ASP A 209 70.53 22.49 25.93
N GLY A 210 69.66 22.42 26.95
CA GLY A 210 70.01 22.68 28.34
C GLY A 210 71.06 21.70 28.89
N ILE A 211 70.91 20.41 28.61
CA ILE A 211 71.87 19.36 29.01
C ILE A 211 73.20 19.53 28.24
N LYS A 212 73.16 19.83 26.94
CA LYS A 212 74.38 20.09 26.15
C LYS A 212 75.16 21.28 26.68
N LYS A 213 74.48 22.37 27.08
CA LYS A 213 75.13 23.55 27.69
C LYS A 213 75.78 23.25 29.04
N LEU A 214 75.20 22.35 29.84
CA LEU A 214 75.76 21.94 31.13
C LEU A 214 76.91 20.94 31.01
N ILE A 215 77.05 20.25 29.87
CA ILE A 215 78.15 19.30 29.61
C ILE A 215 79.34 19.98 28.91
N GLN A 216 79.11 21.10 28.20
CA GLN A 216 80.16 21.83 27.47
C GLN A 216 80.68 23.10 28.18
N GLY A 217 80.15 23.47 29.34
CA GLY A 217 80.68 24.51 30.23
C GLY A 217 81.37 23.91 31.43
#